data_AF-A0A8S9FUT9-F1
#
_entry.id   AF-A0A8S9FUT9-F1
#
_cell.length_a   1.000
_cell.length_b   1.000
_cell.length_c   1.000
_cell.angle_alpha   90.00
_cell.angle_beta   90.00
_cell.angle_gamma   90.00
#
_symmetry.space_group_name_H-M   'P 1'
#
loop_
_entity.id
_entity.type
_entity.pdbx_description
1 polymer ?
#
loop_
_entity_poly.entity_id
_entity_poly.type
_entity_poly.pdbx_seq_one_letter_code
_entity_poly.pdbx_strand_id
1 'polypeptide(L)'
;MTLYPNALFKSFDLDDNSLGNKLIPFELQESSKSIQIEAFHVFKLFVANQNKPAEIVNILVTNRSKLLRLLADLRPDKEDERFEADKSHVLREISSLEPLVLA
;
A
#
# COMPACT_ATOMS: atom_id res chain seq x y z
N MET A 1 -7.58 9.55 19.62
CA MET A 1 -6.88 8.26 19.80
C MET A 1 -6.69 7.66 18.42
N THR A 2 -5.77 8.22 17.63
CA THR A 2 -5.44 7.73 16.30
C THR A 2 -4.60 6.46 16.47
N LEU A 3 -5.19 5.33 16.10
CA LEU A 3 -4.55 4.02 16.19
C LEU A 3 -3.55 3.84 15.03
N TYR A 4 -2.55 4.73 14.96
CA TYR A 4 -1.34 4.48 14.18
C TYR A 4 -0.21 4.30 15.20
N PRO A 5 0.23 3.05 15.47
CA PRO A 5 1.46 2.86 16.18
C PRO A 5 2.58 3.30 15.24
N ASN A 6 3.24 4.41 15.57
CA ASN A 6 4.51 4.84 14.97
C ASN A 6 5.54 3.69 14.85
N ALA A 7 5.38 2.64 15.65
CA ALA A 7 6.17 1.40 15.57
C ALA A 7 6.05 0.69 14.21
N LEU A 8 4.89 0.73 13.54
CA LEU A 8 4.69 0.06 12.25
C LEU A 8 5.41 0.81 11.11
N PHE A 9 5.42 2.14 11.15
CA PHE A 9 6.20 2.97 10.23
C PHE A 9 7.71 2.81 10.45
N LYS A 10 8.14 2.67 11.71
CA LYS A 10 9.54 2.46 12.07
C LYS A 10 10.03 1.05 11.71
N SER A 11 9.18 0.02 11.78
CA SER A 11 9.51 -1.33 11.32
C SER A 11 9.62 -1.45 9.80
N PHE A 12 8.99 -0.54 9.06
CA PHE A 12 9.11 -0.45 7.61
C PHE A 12 10.33 0.36 7.13
N ASP A 13 11.20 0.80 8.05
CA ASP A 13 12.47 1.46 7.74
C ASP A 13 12.27 2.64 6.79
N LEU A 14 11.24 3.46 7.03
CA LEU A 14 10.93 4.63 6.19
C LEU A 14 11.70 5.89 6.60
N ASP A 15 12.59 5.78 7.58
CA ASP A 15 13.44 6.86 8.03
C ASP A 15 14.82 6.76 7.37
N ASP A 16 15.20 7.85 6.69
CA ASP A 16 16.54 8.23 6.25
C ASP A 16 16.89 7.94 4.77
N ASN A 17 16.71 8.98 3.94
CA ASN A 17 17.46 9.45 2.77
C ASN A 17 18.37 8.53 1.91
N SER A 18 18.19 7.21 1.93
CA SER A 18 18.91 6.21 1.13
C SER A 18 17.96 5.22 0.43
N LEU A 19 16.65 5.48 0.46
CA LEU A 19 15.60 4.49 0.17
C LEU A 19 14.73 4.83 -1.04
N GLY A 20 15.34 5.29 -2.13
CA GLY A 20 14.64 5.55 -3.40
C GLY A 20 13.95 4.33 -4.02
N ASN A 21 14.07 3.12 -3.44
CA ASN A 21 13.58 1.87 -4.03
C ASN A 21 12.85 0.89 -3.08
N LYS A 22 12.60 1.21 -1.80
CA LYS A 22 11.94 0.26 -0.87
C LYS A 22 10.60 0.78 -0.35
N LEU A 23 9.63 0.88 -1.24
CA LEU A 23 8.20 0.99 -0.86
C LEU A 23 7.42 -0.29 -1.13
N ILE A 24 8.12 -1.31 -1.61
CA ILE A 24 7.64 -2.68 -1.60
C ILE A 24 8.29 -3.27 -0.35
N PRO A 25 7.52 -3.58 0.71
CA PRO A 25 7.99 -4.43 1.79
C PRO A 25 8.83 -5.57 1.22
N PHE A 26 10.02 -5.82 1.76
CA PHE A 26 10.80 -7.01 1.40
C PHE A 26 9.93 -8.27 1.56
N GLU A 27 9.02 -8.29 2.56
CA GLU A 27 7.97 -9.29 2.65
C GLU A 27 7.11 -9.43 1.37
N LEU A 28 6.66 -8.36 0.71
CA LEU A 28 5.84 -8.52 -0.50
C LEU A 28 6.58 -9.16 -1.69
N GLN A 29 7.92 -9.15 -1.70
CA GLN A 29 8.74 -9.81 -2.73
C GLN A 29 9.25 -11.20 -2.34
N GLU A 30 9.54 -11.45 -1.05
CA GLU A 30 10.22 -12.66 -0.56
C GLU A 30 9.36 -13.54 0.38
N SER A 31 8.09 -13.18 0.62
CA SER A 31 7.22 -13.93 1.53
C SER A 31 6.19 -14.81 0.82
N SER A 32 5.69 -15.82 1.53
CA SER A 32 4.62 -16.70 1.07
C SER A 32 3.36 -15.90 0.72
N LYS A 33 2.55 -16.42 -0.21
CA LYS A 33 1.28 -15.78 -0.62
C LYS A 33 0.41 -15.34 0.57
N SER A 34 0.35 -16.13 1.65
CA SER A 34 -0.39 -15.79 2.86
C SER A 34 0.07 -14.46 3.48
N ILE A 35 1.38 -14.21 3.53
CA ILE A 35 1.93 -12.96 4.08
C ILE A 35 1.63 -11.78 3.13
N GLN A 36 1.65 -12.00 1.82
CA GLN A 36 1.27 -10.97 0.84
C GLN A 36 -0.21 -10.54 0.98
N ILE A 37 -1.10 -11.50 1.26
CA ILE A 37 -2.52 -11.24 1.52
C ILE A 37 -2.72 -10.46 2.81
N GLU A 38 -2.04 -10.84 3.91
CA GLU A 38 -2.11 -10.09 5.17
C GLU A 38 -1.56 -8.66 5.02
N ALA A 39 -0.44 -8.51 4.33
CA ALA A 39 0.12 -7.19 4.01
C ALA A 39 -0.84 -6.36 3.15
N PHE A 40 -1.58 -6.98 2.22
CA PHE A 40 -2.64 -6.30 1.49
C PHE A 40 -3.78 -5.83 2.39
N HIS A 41 -4.21 -6.64 3.37
CA HIS A 41 -5.26 -6.26 4.32
C HIS A 41 -4.87 -5.07 5.20
N VAL A 42 -3.58 -4.94 5.54
CA VAL A 42 -3.04 -3.77 6.22
C VAL A 42 -2.95 -2.59 5.24
N PHE A 43 -2.43 -2.81 4.03
CA PHE A 43 -2.28 -1.78 3.00
C PHE A 43 -3.61 -1.13 2.61
N LYS A 44 -4.70 -1.90 2.47
CA LYS A 44 -6.01 -1.32 2.12
C LYS A 44 -6.51 -0.30 3.15
N LEU A 45 -6.14 -0.43 4.43
CA LEU A 45 -6.50 0.53 5.48
C LEU A 45 -5.80 1.87 5.27
N PHE A 46 -4.57 1.86 4.75
CA PHE A 46 -3.85 3.09 4.42
C PHE A 46 -4.47 3.81 3.22
N VAL A 47 -4.88 3.07 2.19
CA VAL A 47 -5.49 3.63 0.98
C VAL A 47 -6.90 4.15 1.27
N ALA A 48 -7.71 3.39 2.00
CA ALA A 48 -9.09 3.74 2.36
C ALA A 48 -9.21 4.87 3.39
N ASN A 49 -8.12 5.26 4.07
CA ASN A 49 -8.14 6.39 4.99
C ASN A 49 -8.47 7.68 4.22
N GLN A 50 -9.53 8.41 4.57
CA GLN A 50 -9.88 9.66 3.86
C GLN A 50 -8.94 10.81 4.22
N ASN A 51 -8.34 10.79 5.42
CA ASN A 51 -7.39 11.80 5.90
C ASN A 51 -5.94 11.32 5.73
N LYS A 52 -5.54 11.04 4.49
CA LYS A 52 -4.17 10.63 4.16
C LYS A 52 -3.20 11.82 4.30
N PRO A 53 -2.10 11.70 5.06
CA PRO A 53 -1.05 12.73 5.08
C PRO A 53 -0.48 12.94 3.67
N ALA A 54 -0.07 14.18 3.36
CA ALA A 54 0.42 14.54 2.03
C ALA A 54 1.62 13.70 1.59
N GLU A 55 2.53 13.37 2.52
CA GLU A 55 3.68 12.51 2.27
C GLU A 55 3.28 11.11 1.78
N ILE A 56 2.24 10.53 2.39
CA ILE A 56 1.72 9.21 2.00
C ILE A 56 1.10 9.26 0.61
N VAL A 57 0.32 10.31 0.31
CA VAL A 57 -0.23 10.51 -1.04
C VAL A 57 0.89 10.60 -2.05
N ASN A 58 1.93 11.38 -1.78
CA ASN A 58 3.07 11.55 -2.69
C ASN A 58 3.84 10.23 -2.92
N ILE A 59 4.05 9.46 -1.86
CA ILE A 59 4.63 8.11 -1.91
C ILE A 59 3.82 7.17 -2.81
N LEU A 60 2.49 7.12 -2.62
CA LEU A 60 1.59 6.28 -3.39
C LEU A 60 1.54 6.70 -4.87
N VAL A 61 1.51 8.01 -5.13
CA VAL A 61 1.55 8.58 -6.49
C VAL A 61 2.85 8.24 -7.20
N THR A 62 3.99 8.42 -6.52
CA THR A 62 5.33 8.14 -7.06
C THR A 62 5.49 6.66 -7.43
N ASN A 63 4.87 5.75 -6.68
CA ASN A 63 5.02 4.30 -6.87
C ASN A 63 3.81 3.66 -7.56
N ARG A 64 2.88 4.47 -8.07
CA ARG A 64 1.59 4.04 -8.63
C ARG A 64 1.72 2.87 -9.59
N SER A 65 2.58 3.00 -10.61
CA SER A 65 2.74 1.95 -11.64
C SER A 65 3.22 0.62 -11.06
N LYS A 66 4.13 0.67 -10.07
CA LYS A 66 4.64 -0.54 -9.38
C LYS A 66 3.55 -1.16 -8.50
N LEU A 67 2.83 -0.34 -7.73
CA LEU A 67 1.74 -0.80 -6.86
C LEU A 67 0.61 -1.43 -7.66
N LEU A 68 0.16 -0.80 -8.74
CA LEU A 68 -0.90 -1.35 -9.60
C LEU A 68 -0.51 -2.71 -10.18
N ARG A 69 0.73 -2.87 -10.62
CA ARG A 69 1.23 -4.15 -11.14
C ARG A 69 1.27 -5.23 -10.05
N LEU A 70 1.85 -4.92 -8.89
CA LEU A 70 1.91 -5.87 -7.76
C LEU A 70 0.52 -6.32 -7.31
N LEU A 71 -0.41 -5.37 -7.17
CA LEU A 71 -1.78 -5.67 -6.78
C LEU A 71 -2.51 -6.48 -7.85
N ALA A 72 -2.30 -6.20 -9.14
CA ALA A 72 -2.90 -6.98 -10.22
C ALA A 72 -2.48 -8.47 -10.17
N ASP A 73 -1.20 -8.72 -9.90
CA ASP A 73 -0.61 -10.06 -9.82
C ASP A 73 -0.96 -10.80 -8.51
N LEU A 74 -1.36 -10.08 -7.46
CA LEU A 74 -1.76 -10.65 -6.18
C LEU A 74 -3.08 -11.43 -6.31
N ARG A 75 -3.08 -12.72 -5.99
CA ARG A 75 -4.28 -13.57 -6.02
C ARG A 75 -4.39 -14.42 -4.75
N PRO A 76 -5.60 -14.56 -4.19
CA PRO A 76 -5.83 -15.47 -3.08
C PRO A 76 -5.72 -16.93 -3.55
N ASP A 77 -5.39 -17.85 -2.64
CA ASP A 77 -5.28 -19.28 -2.97
C ASP A 77 -6.64 -19.95 -3.21
N LYS A 78 -7.73 -19.31 -2.78
CA LYS A 78 -9.12 -19.72 -3.02
C LYS A 78 -9.88 -18.55 -3.61
N GLU A 79 -10.94 -18.84 -4.36
CA GLU A 79 -11.86 -17.80 -4.83
C GLU A 79 -12.44 -17.06 -3.61
N ASP A 80 -12.14 -15.77 -3.53
CA ASP A 80 -12.57 -14.89 -2.45
C ASP A 80 -13.10 -13.59 -3.09
N GLU A 81 -14.42 -13.54 -3.28
CA GLU A 81 -15.11 -12.39 -3.87
C GLU A 81 -14.89 -11.11 -3.05
N ARG A 82 -14.75 -11.23 -1.74
CA ARG A 82 -14.54 -10.08 -0.85
C ARG A 82 -13.14 -9.52 -1.03
N PHE A 83 -12.15 -10.39 -1.18
CA PHE A 83 -10.78 -9.98 -1.51
C PHE A 83 -10.72 -9.27 -2.86
N GLU A 84 -11.36 -9.82 -3.91
CA GLU A 84 -11.36 -9.20 -5.23
C GLU A 84 -12.10 -7.86 -5.26
N ALA A 85 -13.17 -7.70 -4.48
CA ALA A 85 -13.86 -6.43 -4.29
C ALA A 85 -12.95 -5.39 -3.60
N ASP A 86 -12.30 -5.76 -2.50
CA ASP A 86 -11.35 -4.89 -1.78
C ASP A 86 -10.17 -4.49 -2.69
N LYS A 87 -9.63 -5.44 -3.45
CA LYS A 87 -8.54 -5.22 -4.40
C LYS A 87 -8.95 -4.24 -5.50
N SER A 88 -10.14 -4.43 -6.08
CA SER A 88 -10.70 -3.54 -7.08
C SER A 88 -10.89 -2.12 -6.55
N HIS A 89 -11.33 -1.98 -5.29
CA HIS A 89 -11.46 -0.69 -4.62
C HIS A 89 -10.09 -0.01 -4.45
N VAL A 90 -9.10 -0.72 -3.90
CA VAL A 90 -7.73 -0.19 -3.70
C VAL A 90 -7.08 0.24 -5.02
N LEU A 91 -7.21 -0.56 -6.08
CA LEU A 91 -6.69 -0.24 -7.42
C LEU A 91 -7.30 1.06 -7.96
N ARG A 92 -8.61 1.24 -7.79
CA ARG A 92 -9.33 2.44 -8.21
C ARG A 92 -8.82 3.67 -7.46
N GLU A 93 -8.77 3.59 -6.14
CA GLU A 93 -8.31 4.69 -5.28
C GLU A 93 -6.89 5.14 -5.65
N ILE A 94 -5.95 4.20 -5.79
CA ILE A 94 -4.56 4.51 -6.18
C ILE A 94 -4.50 5.14 -7.57
N SER A 95 -5.32 4.66 -8.50
CA SER A 95 -5.38 5.20 -9.86
C SER A 95 -5.91 6.64 -9.89
N SER A 96 -6.87 6.97 -9.02
CA SER A 96 -7.47 8.30 -8.89
C SER A 96 -6.69 9.26 -8.00
N LEU A 97 -5.61 8.83 -7.33
CA LEU A 97 -4.78 9.76 -6.57
C LEU A 97 -4.18 10.80 -7.52
N GLU A 98 -4.18 12.05 -7.10
CA GLU A 98 -3.47 13.13 -7.76
C GLU A 98 -2.28 13.57 -6.91
N PRO A 99 -1.16 14.00 -7.52
CA PRO A 99 -0.11 14.67 -6.78
C PRO A 99 -0.73 15.87 -6.07
N LEU A 100 -0.55 15.99 -4.75
CA LEU A 100 -0.90 17.20 -4.03
C LEU A 100 0.02 18.32 -4.51
N VAL A 101 -0.47 19.12 -5.45
CA VAL A 101 0.17 20.38 -5.81
C VAL A 101 -0.14 21.33 -4.66
N LEU A 102 0.88 21.64 -3.86
CA LEU A 102 0.81 22.77 -2.93
C LEU A 102 0.69 24.03 -3.78
N ALA A 103 -0.53 24.54 -3.92
CA ALA A 103 -0.80 25.85 -4.50
C ALA A 103 -0.42 26.95 -3.50
#